data_AF-A0A3M1I2E7-F1
#
_entry.id   AF-A0A3M1I2E7-F1
#
_cell.length_a   1.000
_cell.length_b   1.000
_cell.length_c   1.000
_cell.angle_alpha   90.00
_cell.angle_beta   90.00
_cell.angle_gamma   90.00
#
_symmetry.space_group_name_H-M   'P 1'
#
loop_
_entity.id
_entity.type
_entity.pdbx_description
1 polymer ?
#
loop_
_entity_poly.entity_id
_entity_poly.type
_entity_poly.pdbx_seq_one_letter_code
_entity_poly.pdbx_strand_id
1 'polypeptide(L)'
;MSRTVSMLTEEEIEAYRAALRDHAARKRRLDETRWRRAWDLARRAAILLREEFGVSRVVVFGSLVHPHLFHAHSDVDLATWGLSGRPYYRAVGVLQSLDPTISVDLIAFEEAPKRLQEIILREGEDL
;
A
#
# COMPACT_ATOMS: atom_id res chain seq x y z
N MET A 1 28.07 29.18 6.89
CA MET A 1 28.85 28.39 5.92
C MET A 1 28.53 26.92 6.15
N SER A 2 28.08 26.19 5.13
CA SER A 2 27.76 24.76 5.25
C SER A 2 29.08 23.97 5.31
N ARG A 3 29.31 23.19 6.38
CA ARG A 3 30.46 22.27 6.46
C ARG A 3 30.16 21.05 5.59
N THR A 4 30.97 20.84 4.56
CA THR A 4 30.91 19.64 3.72
C THR A 4 31.44 18.43 4.50
N VAL A 5 30.96 17.22 4.18
CA VAL A 5 31.32 15.95 4.85
C VAL A 5 32.84 15.73 4.93
N SER A 6 33.64 16.33 4.03
CA SER A 6 35.10 16.29 4.05
C SER A 6 35.78 17.05 5.19
N MET A 7 35.02 17.81 5.99
CA MET A 7 35.53 18.59 7.13
C MET A 7 35.11 18.03 8.49
N LEU A 8 34.45 16.87 8.52
CA LEU A 8 34.01 16.23 9.76
C LEU A 8 35.16 15.42 10.37
N THR A 9 35.31 15.48 11.69
CA THR A 9 36.19 14.58 12.43
C THR A 9 35.67 13.14 12.41
N GLU A 10 36.50 12.15 12.72
CA GLU A 10 36.06 10.75 12.82
C GLU A 10 34.91 10.58 13.82
N GLU A 11 34.94 11.32 14.93
CA GLU A 11 33.88 11.36 15.95
C GLU A 11 32.58 11.97 15.41
N GLU A 12 32.67 13.05 14.63
CA GLU A 12 31.51 13.67 13.98
C GLU A 12 30.92 12.76 12.88
N ILE A 13 31.77 12.03 12.14
CA ILE A 13 31.36 11.04 11.15
C ILE A 13 30.64 9.87 11.82
N GLU A 14 31.16 9.35 12.94
CA GLU A 14 30.52 8.23 13.65
C GLU A 14 29.20 8.66 14.29
N ALA A 15 29.14 9.85 14.88
CA ALA A 15 27.88 10.42 15.39
C ALA A 15 26.85 10.60 14.25
N TYR A 16 27.28 11.08 13.08
CA TYR A 16 26.42 11.19 11.90
C TYR A 16 25.91 9.82 11.42
N ARG A 17 26.78 8.81 11.34
CA ARG A 17 26.40 7.42 10.99
C ARG A 17 25.44 6.80 12.00
N ALA A 18 25.64 7.05 13.30
CA ALA A 18 24.71 6.61 14.34
C ALA A 18 23.32 7.25 14.15
N ALA A 19 23.26 8.57 13.96
CA ALA A 19 22.00 9.26 13.70
C ALA A 19 21.27 8.76 12.43
N LEU A 20 22.01 8.46 11.35
CA LEU A 20 21.44 7.86 10.14
C LEU A 20 20.88 6.46 10.40
N ARG A 21 21.58 5.62 11.17
CA ARG A 21 21.10 4.28 11.55
C ARG A 21 19.81 4.36 12.36
N ASP A 22 19.75 5.25 13.35
CA ASP A 22 18.57 5.45 14.19
C ASP A 22 17.38 5.96 13.39
N HIS A 23 17.60 6.94 12.50
CA HIS A 23 16.57 7.44 11.61
C HIS A 23 16.04 6.35 10.68
N ALA A 24 16.93 5.53 10.09
CA ALA A 24 16.54 4.41 9.25
C ALA A 24 15.75 3.34 10.03
N ALA A 25 16.16 3.02 11.27
CA ALA A 25 15.46 2.08 12.13
C ALA A 25 14.05 2.59 12.50
N ARG A 26 13.93 3.87 12.85
CA ARG A 26 12.64 4.50 13.14
C ARG A 26 11.72 4.49 11.92
N LYS A 27 12.24 4.84 10.74
CA LYS A 27 11.48 4.78 9.49
C LYS A 27 10.96 3.37 9.21
N ARG A 28 11.81 2.34 9.31
CA ARG A 28 11.40 0.93 9.10
C ARG A 28 10.27 0.51 10.03
N ARG A 29 10.33 0.89 11.32
CA ARG A 29 9.25 0.58 12.28
C ARG A 29 7.93 1.25 11.92
N LEU A 30 7.97 2.49 11.44
CA LEU A 30 6.77 3.20 10.98
C LEU A 30 6.20 2.57 9.72
N ASP A 31 7.06 2.24 8.74
CA ASP A 31 6.66 1.57 7.50
C ASP A 31 6.03 0.19 7.80
N GLU A 32 6.63 -0.59 8.71
CA GLU A 32 6.08 -1.89 9.14
C GLU A 32 4.72 -1.76 9.85
N THR A 33 4.57 -0.76 10.72
CA THR A 33 3.29 -0.50 11.41
C THR A 33 2.20 -0.12 10.40
N ARG A 34 2.53 0.75 9.44
CA ARG A 34 1.61 1.12 8.36
C ARG A 34 1.27 -0.07 7.47
N TRP A 35 2.25 -0.92 7.14
CA TRP A 35 2.06 -2.10 6.31
C TRP A 35 1.07 -3.09 6.93
N ARG A 36 1.18 -3.36 8.24
CA ARG A 36 0.21 -4.20 8.96
C ARG A 36 -1.21 -3.61 8.91
N ARG A 37 -1.33 -2.30 9.14
CA ARG A 37 -2.62 -1.59 9.07
C ARG A 37 -3.22 -1.63 7.65
N ALA A 38 -2.38 -1.53 6.62
CA ALA A 38 -2.80 -1.63 5.23
C ALA A 38 -3.34 -3.04 4.90
N TRP A 39 -2.69 -4.10 5.39
CA TRP A 39 -3.22 -5.47 5.26
C TRP A 39 -4.57 -5.66 5.97
N ASP A 40 -4.72 -5.14 7.19
CA ASP A 40 -5.99 -5.19 7.90
C ASP A 40 -7.10 -4.40 7.18
N LEU A 41 -6.73 -3.25 6.58
CA LEU A 41 -7.64 -2.48 5.74
C LEU A 41 -8.05 -3.26 4.48
N ALA A 42 -7.09 -3.87 3.78
CA ALA A 42 -7.35 -4.67 2.58
C ALA A 42 -8.35 -5.80 2.85
N ARG A 43 -8.19 -6.53 3.96
CA ARG A 43 -9.11 -7.59 4.38
C ARG A 43 -10.51 -7.06 4.72
N ARG A 44 -10.60 -5.96 5.47
CA ARG A 44 -11.89 -5.31 5.78
C ARG A 44 -12.60 -4.83 4.52
N ALA A 45 -11.86 -4.23 3.60
CA ALA A 45 -12.38 -3.81 2.30
C ALA A 45 -12.89 -5.01 1.49
N ALA A 46 -12.15 -6.11 1.45
CA ALA A 46 -12.57 -7.34 0.75
C ALA A 46 -13.88 -7.91 1.32
N ILE A 47 -14.01 -7.99 2.65
CA ILE A 47 -15.25 -8.43 3.31
C ILE A 47 -16.42 -7.52 2.92
N LEU A 48 -16.24 -6.20 3.04
CA LEU A 48 -17.27 -5.22 2.68
C LEU A 48 -17.69 -5.35 1.21
N LEU A 49 -16.73 -5.50 0.29
CA LEU A 49 -17.02 -5.67 -1.13
C LEU A 49 -17.84 -6.94 -1.38
N ARG A 50 -17.52 -8.05 -0.69
CA ARG A 50 -18.27 -9.31 -0.81
C ARG A 50 -19.70 -9.16 -0.26
N GLU A 51 -19.85 -8.55 0.91
CA GLU A 51 -21.13 -8.43 1.61
C GLU A 51 -22.08 -7.39 1.00
N GLU A 52 -21.58 -6.20 0.65
CA GLU A 52 -22.42 -5.09 0.17
C GLU A 52 -22.55 -5.00 -1.34
N PHE A 53 -21.58 -5.56 -2.09
CA PHE A 53 -21.52 -5.44 -3.55
C PHE A 53 -21.57 -6.80 -4.26
N GLY A 54 -21.57 -7.91 -3.52
CA GLY A 54 -21.74 -9.25 -4.08
C GLY A 54 -20.58 -9.69 -4.97
N VAL A 55 -19.39 -9.11 -4.81
CA VAL A 55 -18.22 -9.50 -5.61
C VAL A 55 -17.75 -10.90 -5.19
N SER A 56 -17.45 -11.75 -6.17
CA SER A 56 -17.06 -13.14 -5.92
C SER A 56 -15.57 -13.30 -5.63
N ARG A 57 -14.75 -12.37 -6.10
CA ARG A 57 -13.30 -12.39 -5.98
C ARG A 57 -12.75 -11.00 -5.74
N VAL A 58 -11.86 -10.91 -4.74
CA VAL A 58 -11.08 -9.72 -4.42
C VAL A 58 -9.62 -10.14 -4.34
N VAL A 59 -8.74 -9.45 -5.04
CA VAL A 59 -7.30 -9.70 -5.06
C VAL A 59 -6.58 -8.43 -4.64
N VAL A 60 -5.68 -8.53 -3.67
CA VAL A 60 -4.74 -7.44 -3.37
C VAL A 60 -3.50 -7.57 -4.25
N PHE A 61 -2.98 -6.45 -4.73
CA PHE A 61 -1.77 -6.42 -5.54
C PHE A 61 -0.92 -5.19 -5.22
N GLY A 62 0.05 -4.88 -6.08
CA GLY A 62 0.82 -3.65 -5.98
C GLY A 62 1.80 -3.65 -4.81
N SER A 63 2.02 -2.48 -4.21
CA SER A 63 3.10 -2.33 -3.22
C SER A 63 2.86 -3.13 -1.93
N LEU A 64 1.61 -3.47 -1.61
CA LEU A 64 1.27 -4.14 -0.35
C LEU A 64 1.77 -5.60 -0.30
N VAL A 65 1.74 -6.31 -1.43
CA VAL A 65 2.26 -7.68 -1.57
C VAL A 65 3.78 -7.72 -1.77
N HIS A 66 4.41 -6.56 -1.96
CA HIS A 66 5.86 -6.41 -2.14
C HIS A 66 6.48 -5.57 -1.01
N PRO A 67 6.89 -6.16 0.13
CA PRO A 67 7.33 -5.41 1.32
C PRO A 67 8.47 -4.41 1.10
N HIS A 68 9.29 -4.62 0.06
CA HIS A 68 10.39 -3.74 -0.31
C HIS A 68 9.96 -2.49 -1.10
N LEU A 69 8.74 -2.49 -1.64
CA LEU A 69 8.13 -1.36 -2.37
C LEU A 69 7.18 -0.56 -1.48
N PHE A 70 6.71 -1.12 -0.37
CA PHE A 70 5.79 -0.43 0.53
C PHE A 70 6.49 0.66 1.35
N HIS A 71 5.88 1.83 1.46
CA HIS A 71 6.39 2.97 2.24
C HIS A 71 5.27 3.82 2.84
N ALA A 72 5.64 4.85 3.61
CA ALA A 72 4.74 5.78 4.29
C ALA A 72 3.62 6.45 3.45
N HIS A 73 3.69 6.38 2.12
CA HIS A 73 2.70 6.98 1.20
C HIS A 73 1.99 5.96 0.33
N SER A 74 2.28 4.66 0.51
CA SER A 74 1.57 3.60 -0.16
C SER A 74 0.09 3.57 0.24
N ASP A 75 -0.71 3.23 -0.75
CA ASP A 75 -2.13 2.89 -0.71
C ASP A 75 -2.32 1.35 -0.66
N VAL A 76 -3.58 0.92 -0.74
CA VAL A 76 -3.98 -0.47 -0.85
C VAL A 76 -4.63 -0.68 -2.22
N ASP A 77 -3.96 -1.41 -3.09
CA ASP A 77 -4.47 -1.75 -4.43
C ASP A 77 -5.31 -3.04 -4.39
N LEU A 78 -6.58 -2.95 -4.75
CA LEU A 78 -7.51 -4.08 -4.83
C LEU A 78 -8.07 -4.22 -6.25
N ALA A 79 -8.14 -5.45 -6.73
CA ALA A 79 -8.85 -5.82 -7.95
C ALA A 79 -10.09 -6.64 -7.60
N THR A 80 -11.21 -6.37 -8.28
CA THR A 80 -12.45 -7.12 -8.10
C THR A 80 -13.01 -7.62 -9.41
N TRP A 81 -13.71 -8.75 -9.35
CA TRP A 81 -14.42 -9.34 -10.48
C TRP A 81 -15.92 -9.14 -10.34
N GLY A 82 -16.58 -8.88 -11.46
CA GLY A 82 -18.02 -8.72 -11.53
C GLY A 82 -18.56 -7.39 -10.97
N LEU A 83 -17.69 -6.38 -10.80
CA LEU A 83 -18.08 -5.05 -10.32
C LEU A 83 -17.78 -3.97 -11.37
N SER A 84 -18.82 -3.43 -11.99
CA SER A 84 -18.70 -2.39 -13.02
C SER A 84 -19.79 -1.32 -12.89
N GLY A 85 -19.65 -0.23 -13.64
CA GLY A 85 -20.66 0.82 -13.74
C GLY A 85 -20.99 1.53 -12.42
N ARG A 86 -22.28 1.76 -12.13
CA ARG A 86 -22.72 2.51 -10.94
C ARG A 86 -22.32 1.84 -9.61
N PRO A 87 -22.50 0.51 -9.43
CA PRO A 87 -22.05 -0.18 -8.21
C PRO A 87 -20.56 0.02 -7.91
N TYR A 88 -19.70 0.03 -8.94
CA TYR A 88 -18.26 0.28 -8.79
C TYR A 88 -17.97 1.65 -8.16
N TYR A 89 -18.57 2.73 -8.68
CA TYR A 89 -18.34 4.06 -8.12
C TYR A 89 -18.88 4.21 -6.68
N ARG A 90 -19.99 3.53 -6.34
CA ARG A 90 -20.46 3.46 -4.95
C ARG A 90 -19.45 2.72 -4.07
N ALA A 91 -18.89 1.61 -4.53
CA ALA A 91 -17.89 0.85 -3.79
C ALA A 91 -16.65 1.70 -3.51
N VAL A 92 -16.12 2.40 -4.53
CA VAL A 92 -15.00 3.34 -4.36
C VAL A 92 -15.30 4.34 -3.24
N GLY A 93 -16.47 4.99 -3.25
CA GLY A 93 -16.84 5.97 -2.23
C GLY A 93 -16.90 5.40 -0.81
N VAL A 94 -17.42 4.18 -0.65
CA VAL A 94 -17.47 3.51 0.66
C VAL A 94 -16.06 3.13 1.14
N LEU A 95 -15.21 2.61 0.24
CA LEU A 95 -13.84 2.20 0.57
C LEU A 95 -12.98 3.38 1.04
N GLN A 96 -13.14 4.58 0.48
CA GLN A 96 -12.43 5.77 0.93
C GLN A 96 -12.74 6.16 2.38
N SER A 97 -13.84 5.66 2.96
CA SER A 97 -14.23 5.95 4.35
C SER A 97 -13.69 4.93 5.36
N LEU A 98 -13.04 3.84 4.93
CA LEU A 98 -12.61 2.75 5.81
C LEU A 98 -11.37 3.06 6.64
N ASP A 99 -10.53 3.98 6.17
CA ASP A 99 -9.35 4.45 6.89
C ASP A 99 -9.05 5.91 6.54
N PRO A 100 -8.86 6.79 7.52
CA PRO A 100 -8.58 8.21 7.25
C PRO A 100 -7.14 8.50 6.79
N THR A 101 -6.26 7.48 6.77
CA THR A 101 -4.81 7.65 6.54
C THR A 101 -4.24 6.79 5.41
N ILE A 102 -4.99 5.80 4.94
CA ILE A 102 -4.60 4.88 3.86
C ILE A 102 -5.77 4.80 2.89
N SER A 103 -5.56 5.26 1.66
CA SER A 103 -6.54 5.12 0.59
C SER A 103 -6.57 3.68 0.06
N VAL A 104 -7.72 3.26 -0.42
CA VAL A 104 -7.90 2.03 -1.18
C VAL A 104 -8.10 2.40 -2.64
N ASP A 105 -7.22 1.93 -3.53
CA ASP A 105 -7.43 1.99 -4.97
C ASP A 105 -8.14 0.70 -5.41
N LEU A 106 -9.29 0.84 -6.06
CA LEU A 106 -10.11 -0.28 -6.48
C LEU A 106 -10.07 -0.35 -8.00
N ILE A 107 -9.82 -1.53 -8.55
CA ILE A 107 -9.77 -1.79 -9.99
C ILE A 107 -10.85 -2.83 -10.35
N ALA A 108 -11.69 -2.48 -11.32
CA ALA A 108 -12.57 -3.45 -11.99
C ALA A 108 -11.70 -4.29 -12.94
N PHE A 109 -11.50 -5.56 -12.62
CA PHE A 109 -10.53 -6.40 -13.33
C PHE A 109 -10.84 -6.47 -14.83
N GLU A 110 -12.12 -6.63 -15.19
CA GLU A 110 -12.58 -6.77 -16.58
C GLU A 110 -12.34 -5.51 -17.42
N GLU A 111 -12.28 -4.33 -16.80
CA GLU A 111 -12.08 -3.04 -17.47
C GLU A 111 -10.61 -2.59 -17.46
N ALA A 112 -9.75 -3.26 -16.69
CA ALA A 112 -8.33 -2.94 -16.58
C ALA A 112 -7.56 -3.23 -17.90
N PRO A 113 -6.52 -2.44 -18.23
CA PRO A 113 -5.63 -2.76 -19.34
C PRO A 113 -5.03 -4.17 -19.22
N LYS A 114 -4.83 -4.87 -20.34
CA LYS A 114 -4.32 -6.25 -20.36
C LYS A 114 -3.03 -6.45 -19.57
N ARG A 115 -2.09 -5.52 -19.70
CA ARG A 115 -0.85 -5.52 -18.92
C ARG A 115 -1.08 -5.50 -17.40
N LEU A 116 -2.09 -4.76 -16.94
CA LEU A 116 -2.43 -4.70 -15.53
C LEU A 116 -3.13 -5.99 -15.08
N GLN A 117 -4.05 -6.53 -15.89
CA GLN A 117 -4.65 -7.84 -15.63
C GLN A 117 -3.58 -8.93 -15.45
N GLU A 118 -2.56 -8.96 -16.31
CA GLU A 118 -1.44 -9.91 -16.21
C GLU A 118 -0.63 -9.75 -14.91
N ILE A 119 -0.39 -8.51 -14.48
CA ILE A 119 0.30 -8.22 -13.21
C ILE A 119 -0.54 -8.72 -12.02
N ILE A 120 -1.83 -8.37 -11.99
CA ILE A 120 -2.76 -8.77 -10.93
C ILE A 120 -2.83 -10.31 -10.83
N LEU A 121 -2.92 -11.01 -11.96
CA LEU A 121 -2.97 -12.48 -11.98
C LEU A 121 -1.65 -13.13 -11.57
N ARG A 122 -0.51 -12.50 -11.86
CA ARG A 122 0.82 -13.06 -11.57
C ARG A 122 1.26 -12.81 -10.13
N GLU A 123 0.99 -11.62 -9.61
CA GLU A 123 1.57 -11.13 -8.37
C GLU A 123 0.54 -10.90 -7.26
N GLY A 124 -0.75 -10.88 -7.59
CA GLY A 124 -1.80 -10.62 -6.62
C GLY A 124 -2.04 -11.80 -5.68
N GLU A 125 -2.49 -11.47 -4.47
CA GLU A 125 -2.94 -12.42 -3.46
C GLU A 125 -4.45 -12.34 -3.29
N ASP A 126 -5.15 -13.48 -3.33
CA ASP A 126 -6.59 -13.55 -3.09
C ASP A 126 -6.92 -13.24 -1.61
N LEU A 127 -7.96 -12.43 -1.37
CA LEU A 127 -8.44 -11.99 -0.05
C LEU A 127 -9.79 -12.58 0.35
#